data_AF-A0A7C1DR68-F1
#
_entry.id   AF-A0A7C1DR68-F1
#
_cell.length_a   1.000
_cell.length_b   1.000
_cell.length_c   1.000
_cell.angle_alpha   90.00
_cell.angle_beta   90.00
_cell.angle_gamma   90.00
#
_symmetry.space_group_name_H-M   'P 1'
#
loop_
_entity.id
_entity.type
_entity.pdbx_description
1 polymer ?
#
loop_
_entity_poly.entity_id
_entity_poly.type
_entity_poly.pdbx_seq_one_letter_code
_entity_poly.pdbx_strand_id
1 'polypeptide(L)'
;MKLTAFRIKNFRSIVDTGWQTLSHDNITSLIGQNESGKTSILEAIKAFHDGTIVEDMLRSDLSLPEVSCSFSFSYPDLEHHIDSSKIDPKIRKEIANFKEISIIRTWDDDLNTHVIMGKELSTLYERIYESRKERESKLSKPIEKFSHEEETAVNALREIKKTLADTEEKIEIVKQKISDLKRSGGSFFARERKKQVKGDLVSENEILEKLQAERKERIFKLREKQEIVDNLKHKTLAIAKLKETDKKIIEKKEEILNSQENLRQIYKIADVYSSEKEQRAAELKEVIYRNEIAGHKEQLEKLEKEYDRLLRALEKVFDG
;
A
#
# COMPACT_ATOMS: atom_id res chain seq x y z
N MET A 1 -24.84 22.74 -7.07
CA MET A 1 -25.61 21.53 -6.69
C MET A 1 -26.94 21.97 -6.10
N LYS A 2 -28.03 21.23 -6.36
CA LYS A 2 -29.39 21.54 -5.86
C LYS A 2 -29.92 20.34 -5.07
N LEU A 3 -30.35 20.57 -3.82
CA LEU A 3 -31.01 19.55 -2.99
C LEU A 3 -32.35 19.14 -3.64
N THR A 4 -32.53 17.86 -3.93
CA THR A 4 -33.74 17.31 -4.57
C THR A 4 -34.60 16.50 -3.62
N ALA A 5 -33.98 15.78 -2.69
CA ALA A 5 -34.69 14.97 -1.71
C ALA A 5 -33.91 14.87 -0.40
N PHE A 6 -34.60 14.56 0.68
CA PHE A 6 -33.99 14.29 1.97
C PHE A 6 -34.68 13.13 2.70
N ARG A 7 -33.98 12.50 3.62
CA ARG A 7 -34.51 11.54 4.59
C ARG A 7 -33.82 11.76 5.92
N ILE A 8 -34.61 11.91 6.98
CA ILE A 8 -34.12 12.12 8.34
C ILE A 8 -34.61 10.97 9.20
N LYS A 9 -33.72 10.37 9.99
CA LYS A 9 -34.04 9.35 10.99
C LYS A 9 -33.51 9.75 12.35
N ASN A 10 -34.22 9.31 13.39
CA ASN A 10 -33.79 9.42 14.79
C ASN A 10 -33.34 10.82 15.21
N PHE A 11 -34.08 11.86 14.80
CA PHE A 11 -33.75 13.25 15.08
C PHE A 11 -34.88 13.91 15.87
N ARG A 12 -34.64 14.23 17.15
CA ARG A 12 -35.68 14.69 18.09
C ARG A 12 -36.90 13.76 18.08
N SER A 13 -38.08 14.27 17.71
CA SER A 13 -39.33 13.51 17.59
C SER A 13 -39.49 12.73 16.29
N ILE A 14 -38.55 12.85 15.35
CA ILE A 14 -38.60 12.17 14.05
C ILE A 14 -38.03 10.76 14.18
N VAL A 15 -38.87 9.76 13.92
CA VAL A 15 -38.44 8.35 13.80
C VAL A 15 -37.78 8.13 12.43
N ASP A 16 -38.52 8.35 11.36
CA ASP A 16 -38.06 8.26 9.98
C ASP A 16 -39.02 9.06 9.09
N THR A 17 -38.52 10.00 8.30
CA THR A 17 -39.34 10.74 7.33
C THR A 17 -39.63 9.93 6.07
N GLY A 18 -38.90 8.84 5.82
CA GLY A 18 -38.73 8.30 4.48
C GLY A 18 -38.06 9.31 3.54
N TRP A 19 -37.95 8.98 2.25
CA TRP A 19 -37.47 9.92 1.25
C TRP A 19 -38.57 10.92 0.91
N GLN A 20 -38.30 12.19 1.18
CA GLN A 20 -39.17 13.32 0.86
C GLN A 20 -38.54 14.11 -0.29
N THR A 21 -39.32 14.34 -1.35
CA THR A 21 -38.88 15.10 -2.52
C THR A 21 -39.21 16.58 -2.32
N LEU A 22 -38.26 17.45 -2.64
CA LEU A 22 -38.47 18.89 -2.65
C LEU A 22 -39.12 19.31 -3.96
N SER A 23 -39.90 20.39 -3.88
CA SER A 23 -40.62 20.89 -5.04
C SER A 23 -39.67 21.40 -6.13
N HIS A 24 -40.05 21.16 -7.38
CA HIS A 24 -39.21 21.49 -8.54
C HIS A 24 -39.06 23.01 -8.76
N ASP A 25 -40.02 23.80 -8.29
CA ASP A 25 -40.14 25.26 -8.38
C ASP A 25 -39.37 26.04 -7.28
N ASN A 26 -38.48 25.36 -6.54
CA ASN A 26 -37.62 25.92 -5.49
C ASN A 26 -38.35 26.48 -4.26
N ILE A 27 -39.67 26.34 -4.19
CA ILE A 27 -40.47 26.75 -3.04
C ILE A 27 -41.13 25.51 -2.45
N THR A 28 -40.69 25.11 -1.26
CA THR A 28 -41.30 23.99 -0.53
C THR A 28 -41.91 24.52 0.77
N SER A 29 -43.19 24.28 0.98
CA SER A 29 -43.89 24.67 2.20
C SER A 29 -44.05 23.47 3.14
N LEU A 30 -43.53 23.59 4.35
CA LEU A 30 -43.76 22.61 5.43
C LEU A 30 -45.00 23.03 6.24
N ILE A 31 -46.07 22.26 6.17
CA ILE A 31 -47.35 22.55 6.83
C ILE A 31 -47.65 21.46 7.86
N GLY A 32 -48.16 21.84 9.03
CA GLY A 32 -48.53 20.91 10.09
C GLY A 32 -48.89 21.63 11.38
N GLN A 33 -49.37 20.89 12.39
CA GLN A 33 -49.67 21.44 13.72
C GLN A 33 -48.40 21.88 14.47
N ASN A 34 -48.54 22.67 15.53
CA ASN A 34 -47.40 22.98 16.40
C ASN A 34 -46.75 21.67 16.90
N GLU A 35 -45.42 21.69 17.04
CA GLU A 35 -44.63 20.53 17.51
C GLU A 35 -44.65 19.29 16.60
N SER A 36 -45.21 19.39 15.39
CA SER A 36 -45.23 18.30 14.40
C SER A 36 -43.87 18.00 13.75
N GLY A 37 -42.75 18.54 14.26
CA GLY A 37 -41.40 18.31 13.74
C GLY A 37 -40.95 19.16 12.56
N LYS A 38 -41.69 20.22 12.16
CA LYS A 38 -41.29 21.11 11.04
C LYS A 38 -39.94 21.77 11.26
N THR A 39 -39.72 22.34 12.44
CA THR A 39 -38.44 22.96 12.83
C THR A 39 -37.34 21.91 12.88
N SER A 40 -37.64 20.71 13.39
CA SER A 40 -36.71 19.59 13.44
C SER A 40 -36.19 19.17 12.07
N ILE A 41 -37.02 19.25 11.02
CA ILE A 41 -36.59 18.99 9.63
C ILE A 41 -35.53 20.02 9.18
N LEU A 42 -35.78 21.31 9.43
CA LEU A 42 -34.85 22.37 9.05
C LEU A 42 -33.54 22.30 9.84
N GLU A 43 -33.63 22.00 11.13
CA GLU A 43 -32.45 21.82 11.99
C GLU A 43 -31.65 20.58 11.61
N ALA A 44 -32.30 19.48 11.21
CA ALA A 44 -31.60 18.29 10.74
C ALA A 44 -30.83 18.57 9.43
N ILE A 45 -31.44 19.30 8.50
CA ILE A 45 -30.75 19.72 7.26
C ILE A 45 -29.60 20.69 7.58
N LYS A 46 -29.78 21.58 8.57
CA LYS A 46 -28.71 22.45 9.06
C LYS A 46 -27.57 21.65 9.70
N ALA A 47 -27.88 20.68 10.56
CA ALA A 47 -26.90 19.78 11.17
C ALA A 47 -26.15 18.96 10.12
N PHE A 48 -26.81 18.58 9.02
CA PHE A 48 -26.16 17.95 7.87
C PHE A 48 -25.10 18.86 7.22
N HIS A 49 -25.41 20.15 7.08
CA HIS A 49 -24.49 21.14 6.52
C HIS A 49 -23.33 21.45 7.47
N ASP A 50 -23.64 21.80 8.73
CA ASP A 50 -22.68 22.27 9.72
C ASP A 50 -21.84 21.12 10.30
N GLY A 51 -22.35 19.89 10.24
CA GLY A 51 -21.67 18.71 10.77
C GLY A 51 -21.62 18.66 12.29
N THR A 52 -22.51 19.39 12.96
CA THR A 52 -22.60 19.45 14.42
C THR A 52 -24.00 19.05 14.86
N ILE A 53 -24.08 18.28 15.93
CA ILE A 53 -25.33 17.99 16.66
C ILE A 53 -25.13 18.32 18.12
N VAL A 54 -26.23 18.65 18.79
CA VAL A 54 -26.27 18.90 20.24
C VAL A 54 -27.12 17.80 20.87
N GLU A 55 -26.93 17.51 22.15
CA GLU A 55 -27.67 16.47 22.89
C GLU A 55 -29.20 16.64 22.77
N ASP A 56 -29.71 17.88 22.74
CA ASP A 56 -31.13 18.20 22.53
C ASP A 56 -31.67 17.86 21.12
N MET A 57 -30.78 17.46 20.19
CA MET A 57 -31.17 16.96 18.87
C MET A 57 -31.31 15.43 18.85
N LEU A 58 -30.81 14.75 19.88
CA LEU A 58 -30.94 13.31 20.05
C LEU A 58 -32.36 12.94 20.46
N ARG A 59 -32.73 11.71 20.12
CA ARG A 59 -34.01 11.15 20.52
C ARG A 59 -33.90 10.57 21.94
N SER A 60 -35.02 10.49 22.65
CA SER A 60 -35.07 10.03 24.05
C SER A 60 -34.60 8.59 24.28
N ASP A 61 -34.56 7.77 23.23
CA ASP A 61 -34.02 6.40 23.27
C ASP A 61 -32.52 6.33 22.93
N LEU A 62 -31.84 7.47 22.89
CA LEU A 62 -30.41 7.60 22.56
C LEU A 62 -30.06 7.07 21.16
N SER A 63 -31.04 6.93 20.28
CA SER A 63 -30.77 6.56 18.88
C SER A 63 -30.05 7.70 18.17
N LEU A 64 -28.94 7.36 17.50
CA LEU A 64 -28.12 8.33 16.78
C LEU A 64 -28.83 8.80 15.50
N PRO A 65 -28.80 10.11 15.19
CA PRO A 65 -29.45 10.65 14.02
C PRO A 65 -28.76 10.19 12.73
N GLU A 66 -29.54 10.10 11.65
CA GLU A 66 -29.05 9.86 10.30
C GLU A 66 -29.76 10.84 9.36
N VAL A 67 -29.00 11.68 8.67
CA VAL A 67 -29.54 12.64 7.71
C VAL A 67 -28.98 12.32 6.33
N SER A 68 -29.87 11.92 5.42
CA SER A 68 -29.57 11.63 4.03
C SER A 68 -30.10 12.75 3.14
N CYS A 69 -29.27 13.24 2.23
CA CYS A 69 -29.62 14.28 1.27
C CYS A 69 -29.28 13.79 -0.14
N SER A 70 -30.21 13.95 -1.08
CA SER A 70 -29.98 13.74 -2.51
C SER A 70 -29.82 15.06 -3.21
N PHE A 71 -28.79 15.18 -4.05
CA PHE A 71 -28.46 16.39 -4.77
C PHE A 71 -28.44 16.13 -6.27
N SER A 72 -29.11 16.97 -7.02
CA SER A 72 -28.90 17.10 -8.46
C SER A 72 -27.73 18.02 -8.75
N PHE A 73 -26.96 17.67 -9.77
CA PHE A 73 -25.82 18.47 -10.21
C PHE A 73 -25.57 18.28 -11.71
N SER A 74 -24.91 19.27 -12.29
CA SER A 74 -24.31 19.15 -13.61
C SER A 74 -22.81 18.92 -13.45
N TYR A 75 -22.24 18.02 -14.25
CA TYR A 75 -20.81 17.71 -14.20
C TYR A 75 -19.89 18.96 -14.33
N PRO A 76 -20.18 19.94 -15.20
CA PRO A 76 -19.41 21.19 -15.27
C PRO A 76 -19.38 21.97 -13.96
N ASP A 77 -20.48 21.97 -13.19
CA ASP A 77 -20.55 22.67 -11.89
C ASP A 77 -19.63 22.00 -10.86
N LEU A 78 -19.45 20.68 -10.96
CA LEU A 78 -18.60 19.90 -10.06
C LEU A 78 -17.12 20.01 -10.42
N GLU A 79 -16.78 20.24 -11.68
CA GLU A 79 -15.40 20.41 -12.15
C GLU A 79 -14.73 21.65 -11.54
N HIS A 80 -15.50 22.67 -11.14
CA HIS A 80 -14.98 23.85 -10.44
C HIS A 80 -14.68 23.61 -8.96
N HIS A 81 -15.26 22.57 -8.35
CA HIS A 81 -15.11 22.24 -6.94
C HIS A 81 -14.26 20.99 -6.70
N ILE A 82 -13.91 20.27 -7.77
CA ILE A 82 -13.09 19.08 -7.73
C ILE A 82 -11.83 19.30 -8.57
N ASP A 83 -10.67 19.01 -7.99
CA ASP A 83 -9.41 18.89 -8.71
C ASP A 83 -9.50 17.76 -9.75
N SER A 84 -9.89 18.10 -10.99
CA SER A 84 -10.05 17.15 -12.08
C SER A 84 -8.74 16.43 -12.46
N SER A 85 -7.60 16.97 -12.05
CA SER A 85 -6.26 16.36 -12.20
C SER A 85 -6.02 15.16 -11.27
N LYS A 86 -6.81 15.03 -10.19
CA LYS A 86 -6.69 13.94 -9.19
C LYS A 86 -7.62 12.76 -9.45
N ILE A 87 -8.55 12.90 -10.40
CA ILE A 87 -9.55 11.87 -10.70
C ILE A 87 -9.16 11.14 -11.99
N ASP A 88 -9.17 9.80 -11.94
CA ASP A 88 -8.93 8.97 -13.12
C ASP A 88 -9.95 9.32 -14.22
N PRO A 89 -9.53 9.50 -15.48
CA PRO A 89 -10.43 9.83 -16.60
C PRO A 89 -11.57 8.83 -16.80
N LYS A 90 -11.45 7.57 -16.34
CA LYS A 90 -12.57 6.61 -16.35
C LYS A 90 -13.64 6.97 -15.31
N ILE A 91 -13.22 7.34 -14.11
CA ILE A 91 -14.12 7.80 -13.04
C ILE A 91 -14.79 9.11 -13.45
N ARG A 92 -14.03 9.98 -14.13
CA ARG A 92 -14.55 11.24 -14.69
C ARG A 92 -15.78 11.00 -15.59
N LYS A 93 -15.70 9.99 -16.46
CA LYS A 93 -16.80 9.61 -17.37
C LYS A 93 -17.98 9.01 -16.64
N GLU A 94 -17.75 8.20 -15.60
CA GLU A 94 -18.84 7.63 -14.82
C GLU A 94 -19.52 8.67 -13.92
N ILE A 95 -18.77 9.60 -13.32
CA ILE A 95 -19.33 10.73 -12.57
C ILE A 95 -20.15 11.64 -13.50
N ALA A 96 -19.71 11.85 -14.74
CA ALA A 96 -20.46 12.62 -15.72
C ALA A 96 -21.81 11.98 -16.11
N ASN A 97 -21.98 10.68 -15.90
CA ASN A 97 -23.24 9.99 -16.15
C ASN A 97 -24.24 10.12 -14.99
N PHE A 98 -23.78 10.46 -13.79
CA PHE A 98 -24.65 10.66 -12.65
C PHE A 98 -25.34 12.02 -12.73
N LYS A 99 -26.67 12.00 -12.61
CA LYS A 99 -27.50 13.22 -12.53
C LYS A 99 -27.81 13.61 -11.08
N GLU A 100 -27.75 12.62 -10.20
CA GLU A 100 -28.03 12.77 -8.77
C GLU A 100 -27.00 11.97 -7.97
N ILE A 101 -26.61 12.51 -6.81
CA ILE A 101 -25.77 11.84 -5.82
C ILE A 101 -26.51 11.92 -4.48
N SER A 102 -26.57 10.79 -3.77
CA SER A 102 -27.01 10.77 -2.38
C SER A 102 -25.80 10.82 -1.43
N ILE A 103 -25.93 11.59 -0.36
CA ILE A 103 -24.93 11.75 0.69
C ILE A 103 -25.63 11.53 2.02
N ILE A 104 -25.07 10.67 2.85
CA ILE A 104 -25.59 10.33 4.17
C ILE A 104 -24.61 10.85 5.20
N ARG A 105 -25.08 11.65 6.16
CA ARG A 105 -24.32 12.00 7.34
C ARG A 105 -24.86 11.21 8.52
N THR A 106 -23.96 10.53 9.23
CA THR A 106 -24.23 9.82 10.47
C THR A 106 -23.36 10.39 11.57
N TRP A 107 -23.82 10.22 12.81
CA TRP A 107 -23.08 10.59 13.99
C TRP A 107 -22.77 9.34 14.81
N ASP A 108 -21.66 9.34 15.53
CA ASP A 108 -21.31 8.29 16.50
C ASP A 108 -21.62 8.73 17.94
N ASP A 109 -21.39 7.83 18.89
CA ASP A 109 -21.63 8.05 20.33
C ASP A 109 -20.84 9.26 20.88
N ASP A 110 -19.73 9.60 20.23
CA ASP A 110 -18.88 10.75 20.58
C ASP A 110 -19.32 12.04 19.82
N LEU A 111 -20.49 12.02 19.17
CA LEU A 111 -21.05 13.09 18.32
C LEU A 111 -20.17 13.48 17.13
N ASN A 112 -19.18 12.67 16.76
CA ASN A 112 -18.38 12.90 15.56
C ASN A 112 -19.18 12.62 14.31
N THR A 113 -18.89 13.37 13.25
CA THR A 113 -19.57 13.16 11.97
C THR A 113 -18.82 12.26 11.03
N HIS A 114 -19.59 11.35 10.43
CA HIS A 114 -19.16 10.52 9.32
C HIS A 114 -20.03 10.83 8.11
N VAL A 115 -19.40 11.10 6.98
CA VAL A 115 -20.09 11.32 5.71
C VAL A 115 -19.87 10.09 4.85
N ILE A 116 -20.98 9.45 4.50
CA ILE A 116 -21.05 8.23 3.71
C ILE A 116 -21.67 8.60 2.37
N MET A 117 -21.06 8.13 1.30
CA MET A 117 -21.61 8.31 -0.04
C MET A 117 -22.73 7.30 -0.30
N GLY A 118 -23.69 7.72 -1.12
CA GLY A 118 -24.76 6.89 -1.63
C GLY A 118 -24.28 5.69 -2.44
N LYS A 119 -25.22 4.76 -2.68
CA LYS A 119 -24.98 3.51 -3.42
C LYS A 119 -24.36 3.75 -4.79
N GLU A 120 -24.66 4.89 -5.41
CA GLU A 120 -24.17 5.28 -6.73
C GLU A 120 -22.64 5.36 -6.77
N LEU A 121 -22.03 5.95 -5.73
CA LEU A 121 -20.58 6.08 -5.64
C LEU A 121 -19.94 4.89 -4.92
N SER A 122 -20.66 4.22 -4.01
CA SER A 122 -20.18 2.98 -3.37
C SER A 122 -19.86 1.91 -4.40
N THR A 123 -20.75 1.70 -5.38
CA THR A 123 -20.53 0.71 -6.46
C THR A 123 -19.32 1.05 -7.33
N LEU A 124 -19.08 2.34 -7.58
CA LEU A 124 -17.89 2.79 -8.31
C LEU A 124 -16.61 2.55 -7.49
N TYR A 125 -16.64 2.82 -6.20
CA TYR A 125 -15.53 2.53 -5.28
C TYR A 125 -15.22 1.03 -5.22
N GLU A 126 -16.25 0.19 -5.04
CA GLU A 126 -16.12 -1.27 -5.01
C GLU A 126 -15.49 -1.80 -6.30
N ARG A 127 -15.94 -1.34 -7.48
CA ARG A 127 -15.35 -1.75 -8.76
C ARG A 127 -13.85 -1.40 -8.87
N ILE A 128 -13.44 -0.23 -8.39
CA ILE A 128 -12.03 0.18 -8.39
C ILE A 128 -11.22 -0.70 -7.44
N TYR A 129 -11.76 -0.92 -6.24
CA TYR A 129 -11.14 -1.76 -5.23
C TYR A 129 -10.97 -3.21 -5.72
N GLU A 130 -12.01 -3.78 -6.33
CA GLU A 130 -11.97 -5.10 -6.95
C GLU A 130 -10.96 -5.15 -8.10
N SER A 131 -10.93 -4.14 -8.98
CA SER A 131 -9.95 -4.08 -10.07
C SER A 131 -8.51 -4.05 -9.54
N ARG A 132 -8.24 -3.32 -8.45
CA ARG A 132 -6.93 -3.29 -7.81
C ARG A 132 -6.57 -4.65 -7.20
N LYS A 133 -7.51 -5.25 -6.47
CA LYS A 133 -7.34 -6.56 -5.84
C LYS A 133 -7.12 -7.67 -6.87
N GLU A 134 -7.81 -7.61 -8.00
CA GLU A 134 -7.59 -8.51 -9.13
C GLU A 134 -6.17 -8.39 -9.68
N ARG A 135 -5.66 -7.17 -9.87
CA ARG A 135 -4.28 -6.93 -10.33
C ARG A 135 -3.26 -7.49 -9.35
N GLU A 136 -3.43 -7.22 -8.06
CA GLU A 136 -2.59 -7.79 -7.00
C GLU A 136 -2.60 -9.33 -7.05
N SER A 137 -3.78 -9.94 -7.25
CA SER A 137 -3.91 -11.40 -7.38
C SER A 137 -3.27 -11.98 -8.64
N LYS A 138 -3.26 -11.22 -9.75
CA LYS A 138 -2.63 -11.62 -11.01
C LYS A 138 -1.12 -11.57 -10.90
N LEU A 139 -0.59 -10.61 -10.15
CA LEU A 139 0.84 -10.41 -9.92
C LEU A 139 1.42 -11.28 -8.82
N SER A 140 0.63 -11.71 -7.83
CA SER A 140 1.15 -12.52 -6.72
C SER A 140 1.81 -13.82 -7.19
N LYS A 141 1.15 -14.56 -8.09
CA LYS A 141 1.67 -15.82 -8.63
C LYS A 141 2.97 -15.64 -9.45
N PRO A 142 3.05 -14.67 -10.40
CA PRO A 142 4.31 -14.32 -11.03
C PRO A 142 5.39 -13.97 -10.01
N ILE A 143 5.12 -13.06 -9.07
CA ILE A 143 6.11 -12.61 -8.09
C ILE A 143 6.67 -13.79 -7.28
N GLU A 144 5.83 -14.73 -6.86
CA GLU A 144 6.27 -15.95 -6.16
C GLU A 144 7.15 -16.84 -7.03
N LYS A 145 6.75 -17.08 -8.29
CA LYS A 145 7.56 -17.84 -9.25
C LYS A 145 8.91 -17.18 -9.50
N PHE A 146 8.94 -15.86 -9.69
CA PHE A 146 10.16 -15.10 -9.90
C PHE A 146 11.07 -15.13 -8.67
N SER A 147 10.50 -15.03 -7.46
CA SER A 147 11.28 -15.16 -6.22
C SER A 147 11.94 -16.53 -6.12
N HIS A 148 11.26 -17.59 -6.56
CA HIS A 148 11.81 -18.94 -6.58
C HIS A 148 12.87 -19.13 -7.68
N GLU A 149 12.64 -18.60 -8.87
CA GLU A 149 13.62 -18.59 -9.97
C GLU A 149 14.89 -17.83 -9.61
N GLU A 150 14.77 -16.72 -8.89
CA GLU A 150 15.92 -15.98 -8.36
C GLU A 150 16.68 -16.81 -7.33
N GLU A 151 15.98 -17.37 -6.35
CA GLU A 151 16.61 -18.15 -5.28
C GLU A 151 17.36 -19.36 -5.84
N THR A 152 16.76 -20.06 -6.80
CA THR A 152 17.42 -21.18 -7.49
C THR A 152 18.62 -20.74 -8.32
N ALA A 153 18.54 -19.60 -9.03
CA ALA A 153 19.66 -19.05 -9.79
C ALA A 153 20.82 -18.60 -8.89
N VAL A 154 20.53 -17.96 -7.76
CA VAL A 154 21.52 -17.53 -6.77
C VAL A 154 22.18 -18.73 -6.10
N ASN A 155 21.41 -19.75 -5.74
CA ASN A 155 21.93 -20.98 -5.15
C ASN A 155 22.84 -21.74 -6.12
N ALA A 156 22.44 -21.88 -7.38
CA ALA A 156 23.27 -22.48 -8.42
C ALA A 156 24.59 -21.72 -8.62
N LEU A 157 24.54 -20.39 -8.61
CA LEU A 157 25.74 -19.55 -8.71
C LEU A 157 26.66 -19.76 -7.49
N ARG A 158 26.09 -19.88 -6.29
CA ARG A 158 26.83 -20.16 -5.05
C ARG A 158 27.53 -21.53 -5.09
N GLU A 159 26.87 -22.55 -5.60
CA GLU A 159 27.46 -23.89 -5.79
C GLU A 159 28.61 -23.87 -6.79
N ILE A 160 28.44 -23.17 -7.93
CA ILE A 160 29.52 -23.02 -8.92
C ILE A 160 30.71 -22.28 -8.31
N LYS A 161 30.48 -21.21 -7.54
CA LYS A 161 31.56 -20.50 -6.82
C LYS A 161 32.31 -21.40 -5.85
N LYS A 162 31.59 -22.23 -5.08
CA LYS A 162 32.20 -23.17 -4.13
C LYS A 162 33.06 -24.20 -4.85
N THR A 163 32.51 -24.85 -5.88
CA THR A 163 33.27 -25.84 -6.65
C THR A 163 34.49 -25.21 -7.35
N LEU A 164 34.39 -23.97 -7.82
CA LEU A 164 35.52 -23.23 -8.40
C LEU A 164 36.63 -23.02 -7.37
N ALA A 165 36.29 -22.60 -6.14
CA ALA A 165 37.24 -22.48 -5.04
C ALA A 165 37.94 -23.82 -4.73
N ASP A 166 37.18 -24.93 -4.65
CA ASP A 166 37.75 -26.27 -4.43
C ASP A 166 38.72 -26.67 -5.56
N THR A 167 38.44 -26.30 -6.80
CA THR A 167 39.39 -26.54 -7.93
C THR A 167 40.62 -25.64 -7.86
N GLU A 168 40.50 -24.41 -7.39
CA GLU A 168 41.65 -23.51 -7.22
C GLU A 168 42.59 -24.01 -6.12
N GLU A 169 42.04 -24.50 -5.00
CA GLU A 169 42.81 -25.14 -3.93
C GLU A 169 43.55 -26.39 -4.44
N LYS A 170 42.88 -27.26 -5.21
CA LYS A 170 43.51 -28.43 -5.84
C LYS A 170 44.65 -28.04 -6.79
N ILE A 171 44.47 -26.99 -7.59
CA ILE A 171 45.51 -26.47 -8.48
C ILE A 171 46.70 -25.97 -7.66
N GLU A 172 46.47 -25.31 -6.53
CA GLU A 172 47.53 -24.80 -5.66
C GLU A 172 48.33 -25.94 -5.02
N ILE A 173 47.65 -26.99 -4.53
CA ILE A 173 48.30 -28.21 -4.00
C ILE A 173 49.16 -28.87 -5.08
N VAL A 174 48.64 -29.04 -6.29
CA VAL A 174 49.39 -29.66 -7.41
C VAL A 174 50.58 -28.79 -7.81
N LYS A 175 50.43 -27.45 -7.83
CA LYS A 175 51.55 -26.53 -8.07
C LYS A 175 52.64 -26.65 -7.01
N GLN A 176 52.26 -26.76 -5.73
CA GLN A 176 53.20 -26.97 -4.63
C GLN A 176 53.96 -28.30 -4.81
N LYS A 177 53.26 -29.41 -5.09
CA LYS A 177 53.88 -30.70 -5.40
C LYS A 177 54.86 -30.64 -6.58
N ILE A 178 54.48 -29.98 -7.67
CA ILE A 178 55.37 -29.77 -8.82
C ILE A 178 56.61 -28.98 -8.42
N SER A 179 56.47 -27.96 -7.55
CA SER A 179 57.60 -27.17 -7.05
C SER A 179 58.54 -27.98 -6.16
N ASP A 180 58.00 -28.88 -5.33
CA ASP A 180 58.77 -29.76 -4.45
C ASP A 180 59.48 -30.87 -5.24
N LEU A 181 58.82 -31.44 -6.26
CA LEU A 181 59.43 -32.37 -7.21
C LEU A 181 60.57 -31.71 -8.02
N LYS A 182 60.41 -30.44 -8.41
CA LYS A 182 61.47 -29.67 -9.08
C LYS A 182 62.66 -29.37 -8.16
N ARG A 183 62.41 -29.09 -6.86
CA ARG A 183 63.47 -28.86 -5.85
C ARG A 183 64.21 -30.15 -5.50
N SER A 184 63.52 -31.28 -5.34
CA SER A 184 64.12 -32.58 -4.99
C SER A 184 64.90 -33.23 -6.15
N GLY A 185 64.60 -32.88 -7.41
CA GLY A 185 65.37 -33.32 -8.58
C GLY A 185 66.74 -32.66 -8.77
N GLY A 186 67.07 -31.62 -7.97
CA GLY A 186 68.21 -30.73 -8.18
C GLY A 186 69.57 -31.15 -7.61
N SER A 187 69.67 -32.19 -6.77
CA SER A 187 70.94 -32.54 -6.10
C SER A 187 71.10 -34.05 -5.91
N PHE A 188 72.22 -34.61 -6.40
CA PHE A 188 72.79 -35.91 -6.00
C PHE A 188 71.86 -37.14 -5.89
N PHE A 189 71.17 -37.54 -6.96
CA PHE A 189 70.47 -38.83 -7.01
C PHE A 189 70.88 -39.72 -8.18
N ALA A 190 70.86 -41.04 -7.93
CA ALA A 190 71.11 -42.10 -8.90
C ALA A 190 70.20 -41.99 -10.15
N ARG A 191 70.70 -42.47 -11.30
CA ARG A 191 70.07 -42.36 -12.63
C ARG A 191 68.62 -42.88 -12.67
N GLU A 192 68.27 -43.85 -11.83
CA GLU A 192 66.90 -44.40 -11.67
C GLU A 192 65.94 -43.46 -10.95
N ARG A 193 66.35 -42.82 -9.84
CA ARG A 193 65.51 -41.84 -9.14
C ARG A 193 65.24 -40.60 -9.99
N LYS A 194 66.20 -40.19 -10.83
CA LYS A 194 65.99 -39.13 -11.83
C LYS A 194 64.94 -39.49 -12.89
N LYS A 195 64.82 -40.76 -13.28
CA LYS A 195 63.77 -41.23 -14.20
C LYS A 195 62.39 -41.25 -13.53
N GLN A 196 62.31 -41.70 -12.28
CA GLN A 196 61.08 -41.67 -11.48
C GLN A 196 60.55 -40.26 -11.28
N VAL A 197 61.39 -39.34 -10.76
CA VAL A 197 61.00 -37.93 -10.55
C VAL A 197 60.55 -37.26 -11.84
N LYS A 198 61.13 -37.64 -12.99
CA LYS A 198 60.73 -37.11 -14.30
C LYS A 198 59.40 -37.68 -14.79
N GLY A 199 59.07 -38.95 -14.46
CA GLY A 199 57.77 -39.55 -14.72
C GLY A 199 56.67 -38.94 -13.86
N ASP A 200 56.93 -38.74 -12.57
CA ASP A 200 56.00 -38.09 -11.63
C ASP A 200 55.74 -36.62 -11.98
N LEU A 201 56.74 -35.93 -12.54
CA LEU A 201 56.58 -34.57 -13.06
C LEU A 201 55.66 -34.52 -14.29
N VAL A 202 55.69 -35.53 -15.16
CA VAL A 202 54.82 -35.59 -16.33
C VAL A 202 53.38 -35.86 -15.89
N SER A 203 53.15 -36.80 -14.97
CA SER A 203 51.81 -37.11 -14.47
C SER A 203 51.19 -35.93 -13.70
N GLU A 204 51.93 -35.25 -12.84
CA GLU A 204 51.42 -34.07 -12.12
C GLU A 204 51.17 -32.87 -13.04
N ASN A 205 51.95 -32.70 -14.12
CA ASN A 205 51.66 -31.68 -15.15
C ASN A 205 50.40 -32.01 -15.95
N GLU A 206 50.15 -33.27 -16.29
CA GLU A 206 48.90 -33.70 -16.94
C GLU A 206 47.68 -33.46 -16.03
N ILE A 207 47.82 -33.69 -14.72
CA ILE A 207 46.78 -33.39 -13.72
C ILE A 207 46.53 -31.88 -13.65
N LEU A 208 47.60 -31.07 -13.65
CA LEU A 208 47.51 -29.61 -13.67
C LEU A 208 46.76 -29.10 -14.92
N GLU A 209 47.08 -29.63 -16.11
CA GLU A 209 46.40 -29.23 -17.35
C GLU A 209 44.91 -29.58 -17.32
N LYS A 210 44.55 -30.78 -16.83
CA LYS A 210 43.15 -31.19 -16.66
C LYS A 210 42.40 -30.27 -15.70
N LEU A 211 42.98 -29.95 -14.55
CA LEU A 211 42.38 -29.03 -13.58
C LEU A 211 42.26 -27.60 -14.12
N GLN A 212 43.21 -27.14 -14.94
CA GLN A 212 43.13 -25.83 -15.58
C GLN A 212 42.05 -25.77 -16.67
N ALA A 213 41.86 -26.85 -17.44
CA ALA A 213 40.77 -26.96 -18.40
C ALA A 213 39.41 -26.95 -17.68
N GLU A 214 39.26 -27.72 -16.61
CA GLU A 214 38.06 -27.75 -15.78
C GLU A 214 37.77 -26.38 -15.15
N ARG A 215 38.80 -25.66 -14.69
CA ARG A 215 38.65 -24.28 -14.19
C ARG A 215 38.12 -23.33 -15.26
N LYS A 216 38.63 -23.40 -16.50
CA LYS A 216 38.16 -22.54 -17.60
C LYS A 216 36.69 -22.80 -17.93
N GLU A 217 36.28 -24.06 -17.98
CA GLU A 217 34.88 -24.44 -18.21
C GLU A 217 33.97 -23.93 -17.09
N ARG A 218 34.41 -24.03 -15.83
CA ARG A 218 33.66 -23.54 -14.66
C ARG A 218 33.55 -22.01 -14.63
N ILE A 219 34.61 -21.29 -15.02
CA ILE A 219 34.57 -19.82 -15.17
C ILE A 219 33.55 -19.41 -16.24
N PHE A 220 33.49 -20.16 -17.35
CA PHE A 220 32.51 -19.90 -18.41
C PHE A 220 31.07 -20.08 -17.89
N LYS A 221 30.77 -21.22 -17.25
CA LYS A 221 29.46 -21.47 -16.62
C LYS A 221 29.11 -20.44 -15.55
N LEU A 222 30.10 -19.98 -14.79
CA LEU A 222 29.90 -18.93 -13.79
C LEU A 222 29.47 -17.62 -14.43
N ARG A 223 30.08 -17.21 -15.55
CA ARG A 223 29.70 -15.99 -16.27
C ARG A 223 28.27 -16.07 -16.81
N GLU A 224 27.90 -17.18 -17.45
CA GLU A 224 26.52 -17.37 -17.95
C GLU A 224 25.48 -17.27 -16.82
N LYS A 225 25.75 -17.91 -15.67
CA LYS A 225 24.84 -17.84 -14.51
C LYS A 225 24.84 -16.47 -13.85
N GLN A 226 25.97 -15.77 -13.85
CA GLN A 226 26.08 -14.40 -13.34
C GLN A 226 25.23 -13.45 -14.18
N GLU A 227 25.24 -13.60 -15.51
CA GLU A 227 24.42 -12.80 -16.44
C GLU A 227 22.92 -13.04 -16.23
N ILE A 228 22.50 -14.29 -16.01
CA ILE A 228 21.12 -14.62 -15.66
C ILE A 228 20.70 -13.92 -14.36
N VAL A 229 21.55 -13.97 -13.32
CA VAL A 229 21.26 -13.30 -12.04
C VAL A 229 21.22 -11.78 -12.22
N ASP A 230 22.12 -11.20 -13.01
CA ASP A 230 22.15 -9.75 -13.26
C ASP A 230 20.89 -9.28 -14.01
N ASN A 231 20.38 -10.08 -14.95
CA ASN A 231 19.10 -9.83 -15.61
C ASN A 231 17.91 -9.89 -14.64
N LEU A 232 17.96 -10.78 -13.65
CA LEU A 232 16.91 -10.92 -12.64
C LEU A 232 16.93 -9.79 -11.60
N LYS A 233 18.11 -9.22 -11.26
CA LYS A 233 18.26 -8.15 -10.25
C LYS A 233 17.34 -6.95 -10.46
N HIS A 234 17.13 -6.53 -11.71
CA HIS A 234 16.27 -5.38 -11.99
C HIS A 234 14.81 -5.66 -11.61
N LYS A 235 14.33 -6.88 -11.86
CA LYS A 235 12.98 -7.32 -11.48
C LYS A 235 12.90 -7.47 -9.96
N THR A 236 13.91 -8.06 -9.32
CA THR A 236 13.96 -8.19 -7.85
C THR A 236 13.90 -6.84 -7.15
N LEU A 237 14.67 -5.85 -7.63
CA LEU A 237 14.73 -4.53 -7.03
C LEU A 237 13.36 -3.82 -7.12
N ALA A 238 12.63 -4.00 -8.21
CA ALA A 238 11.28 -3.47 -8.35
C ALA A 238 10.28 -4.15 -7.39
N ILE A 239 10.35 -5.48 -7.24
CA ILE A 239 9.52 -6.23 -6.28
C ILE A 239 9.85 -5.81 -4.83
N ALA A 240 11.13 -5.67 -4.49
CA ALA A 240 11.58 -5.27 -3.17
C ALA A 240 11.08 -3.87 -2.81
N LYS A 241 11.16 -2.92 -3.75
CA LYS A 241 10.58 -1.57 -3.58
C LYS A 241 9.08 -1.62 -3.35
N LEU A 242 8.34 -2.45 -4.10
CA LEU A 242 6.90 -2.61 -3.92
C LEU A 242 6.56 -3.12 -2.51
N LYS A 243 7.26 -4.15 -2.02
CA LYS A 243 7.09 -4.67 -0.66
C LYS A 243 7.45 -3.63 0.41
N GLU A 244 8.51 -2.86 0.19
CA GLU A 244 8.90 -1.78 1.12
C GLU A 244 7.83 -0.68 1.18
N THR A 245 7.28 -0.26 0.03
CA THR A 245 6.18 0.73 0.00
C THR A 245 4.92 0.19 0.66
N ASP A 246 4.59 -1.09 0.50
CA ASP A 246 3.44 -1.71 1.18
C ASP A 246 3.60 -1.67 2.69
N LYS A 247 4.80 -2.01 3.19
CA LYS A 247 5.11 -1.94 4.61
C LYS A 247 4.95 -0.51 5.15
N LYS A 248 5.45 0.49 4.42
CA LYS A 248 5.28 1.91 4.79
C LYS A 248 3.81 2.35 4.82
N ILE A 249 2.98 1.83 3.91
CA ILE A 249 1.54 2.07 3.90
C ILE A 249 0.89 1.51 5.18
N ILE A 250 1.25 0.28 5.57
CA ILE A 250 0.74 -0.36 6.78
C ILE A 250 1.16 0.44 8.03
N GLU A 251 2.46 0.75 8.16
CA GLU A 251 3.00 1.54 9.27
C GLU A 251 2.29 2.91 9.38
N LYS A 252 2.05 3.60 8.25
CA LYS A 252 1.32 4.87 8.25
C LYS A 252 -0.15 4.73 8.63
N LYS A 253 -0.81 3.63 8.26
CA LYS A 253 -2.20 3.36 8.69
C LYS A 253 -2.29 3.13 10.19
N GLU A 254 -1.31 2.42 10.77
CA GLU A 254 -1.22 2.23 12.22
C GLU A 254 -0.95 3.54 12.95
N GLU A 255 -0.07 4.41 12.44
CA GLU A 255 0.15 5.75 12.99
C GLU A 255 -1.13 6.59 13.01
N ILE A 256 -1.90 6.59 11.91
CA ILE A 256 -3.20 7.28 11.85
C ILE A 256 -4.15 6.74 12.91
N LEU A 257 -4.23 5.42 13.06
CA LEU A 257 -5.11 4.78 14.03
C LEU A 257 -4.72 5.14 15.48
N ASN A 258 -3.42 5.13 15.78
CA ASN A 258 -2.90 5.55 17.09
C ASN A 258 -3.22 7.02 17.39
N SER A 259 -3.00 7.93 16.44
CA SER A 259 -3.36 9.35 16.61
C SER A 259 -4.88 9.54 16.77
N GLN A 260 -5.70 8.71 16.10
CA GLN A 260 -7.16 8.70 16.30
C GLN A 260 -7.57 8.20 17.68
N GLU A 261 -6.91 7.15 18.19
CA GLU A 261 -7.17 6.66 19.55
C GLU A 261 -6.78 7.68 20.62
N ASN A 262 -5.64 8.35 20.45
CA ASN A 262 -5.22 9.42 21.35
C ASN A 262 -6.19 10.60 21.32
N LEU A 263 -6.68 10.97 20.14
CA LEU A 263 -7.72 11.99 19.99
C LEU A 263 -9.01 11.57 20.70
N ARG A 264 -9.43 10.31 20.58
CA ARG A 264 -10.59 9.76 21.33
C ARG A 264 -10.38 9.80 22.84
N GLN A 265 -9.19 9.48 23.33
CA GLN A 265 -8.88 9.57 24.76
C GLN A 265 -8.98 11.01 25.27
N ILE A 266 -8.57 12.00 24.47
CA ILE A 266 -8.72 13.42 24.83
C ILE A 266 -10.19 13.79 24.94
N TYR A 267 -11.03 13.42 23.97
CA TYR A 267 -12.46 13.72 24.05
C TYR A 267 -13.12 13.10 25.29
N LYS A 268 -12.77 11.87 25.65
CA LYS A 268 -13.30 11.22 26.86
C LYS A 268 -12.92 11.91 28.17
N ILE A 269 -11.78 12.58 28.22
CA ILE A 269 -11.29 13.23 29.45
C ILE A 269 -11.65 14.73 29.43
N ALA A 270 -11.85 15.33 28.26
CA ALA A 270 -12.18 16.74 28.08
C ALA A 270 -13.44 17.16 28.87
N ASP A 271 -14.46 16.31 28.89
CA ASP A 271 -15.72 16.53 29.60
C ASP A 271 -15.60 16.47 31.14
N VAL A 272 -14.46 15.98 31.66
CA VAL A 272 -14.22 15.78 33.10
C VAL A 272 -13.36 16.89 33.69
N TYR A 273 -12.75 17.75 32.86
CA TYR A 273 -11.87 18.81 33.35
C TYR A 273 -12.65 19.97 33.99
N SER A 274 -12.32 20.24 35.26
CA SER A 274 -12.94 21.30 36.07
C SER A 274 -12.21 22.64 36.00
N SER A 275 -11.01 22.67 35.40
CA SER A 275 -10.15 23.86 35.32
C SER A 275 -10.01 24.36 33.88
N GLU A 276 -10.19 25.66 33.65
CA GLU A 276 -9.96 26.32 32.34
C GLU A 276 -8.55 26.02 31.78
N LYS A 277 -7.55 25.84 32.65
CA LYS A 277 -6.18 25.55 32.22
C LYS A 277 -6.05 24.15 31.63
N GLU A 278 -6.81 23.18 32.16
CA GLU A 278 -6.83 21.80 31.68
C GLU A 278 -7.64 21.68 30.39
N GLN A 279 -8.76 22.41 30.29
CA GLN A 279 -9.56 22.51 29.06
C GLN A 279 -8.74 23.09 27.90
N ARG A 280 -8.04 24.23 28.10
CA ARG A 280 -7.15 24.80 27.07
C ARG A 280 -6.01 23.86 26.68
N ALA A 281 -5.49 23.08 27.63
CA ALA A 281 -4.45 22.10 27.33
C ALA A 281 -5.00 20.91 26.51
N ALA A 282 -6.24 20.49 26.75
CA ALA A 282 -6.92 19.47 25.97
C ALA A 282 -7.21 19.95 24.53
N GLU A 283 -7.72 21.18 24.37
CA GLU A 283 -7.96 21.81 23.06
C GLU A 283 -6.66 21.90 22.23
N LEU A 284 -5.56 22.32 22.86
CA LEU A 284 -4.26 22.37 22.18
C LEU A 284 -3.82 20.98 21.71
N LYS A 285 -3.97 19.95 22.54
CA LYS A 285 -3.65 18.57 22.15
C LYS A 285 -4.56 18.06 21.04
N GLU A 286 -5.84 18.38 21.09
CA GLU A 286 -6.81 18.04 20.04
C GLU A 286 -6.37 18.58 18.68
N VAL A 287 -6.00 19.87 18.63
CA VAL A 287 -5.49 20.50 17.40
C VAL A 287 -4.22 19.83 16.90
N ILE A 288 -3.30 19.46 17.81
CA ILE A 288 -2.08 18.72 17.47
C ILE A 288 -2.42 17.38 16.81
N TYR A 289 -3.24 16.54 17.45
CA TYR A 289 -3.58 15.22 16.90
C TYR A 289 -4.38 15.32 15.59
N ARG A 290 -5.26 16.32 15.43
CA ARG A 290 -5.94 16.56 14.15
C ARG A 290 -4.96 16.91 13.04
N ASN A 291 -3.97 17.75 13.31
CA ASN A 291 -2.93 18.11 12.35
C ASN A 291 -2.02 16.92 12.03
N GLU A 292 -1.67 16.10 13.02
CA GLU A 292 -0.92 14.85 12.80
C GLU A 292 -1.70 13.90 11.89
N ILE A 293 -2.97 13.62 12.21
CA ILE A 293 -3.83 12.76 11.38
C ILE A 293 -3.90 13.28 9.93
N ALA A 294 -4.06 14.58 9.74
CA ALA A 294 -4.07 15.19 8.41
C ALA A 294 -2.73 14.99 7.68
N GLY A 295 -1.60 15.21 8.37
CA GLY A 295 -0.26 15.00 7.83
C GLY A 295 0.02 13.54 7.46
N HIS A 296 -0.36 12.59 8.32
CA HIS A 296 -0.20 11.16 8.03
C HIS A 296 -1.10 10.73 6.86
N LYS A 297 -2.32 11.25 6.73
CA LYS A 297 -3.21 10.99 5.58
C LYS A 297 -2.61 11.47 4.27
N GLU A 298 -2.00 12.66 4.24
CA GLU A 298 -1.34 13.18 3.03
C GLU A 298 -0.14 12.30 2.63
N GLN A 299 0.65 11.84 3.61
CA GLN A 299 1.75 10.92 3.36
C GLN A 299 1.26 9.56 2.84
N LEU A 300 0.18 9.04 3.42
CA LEU A 300 -0.45 7.80 2.99
C LEU A 300 -0.92 7.89 1.53
N GLU A 301 -1.56 8.99 1.15
CA GLU A 301 -1.99 9.21 -0.24
C GLU A 301 -0.80 9.22 -1.23
N LYS A 302 0.33 9.82 -0.84
CA LYS A 302 1.56 9.80 -1.66
C LYS A 302 2.10 8.39 -1.83
N LEU A 303 2.15 7.61 -0.74
CA LEU A 303 2.61 6.22 -0.77
C LEU A 303 1.68 5.31 -1.59
N GLU A 304 0.37 5.47 -1.47
CA GLU A 304 -0.60 4.69 -2.26
C GLU A 304 -0.49 4.99 -3.76
N LYS A 305 -0.23 6.24 -4.15
CA LYS A 305 0.06 6.62 -5.54
C LYS A 305 1.38 6.02 -6.04
N GLU A 306 2.40 6.00 -5.21
CA GLU A 306 3.69 5.37 -5.54
C GLU A 306 3.53 3.86 -5.72
N TYR A 307 2.80 3.21 -4.81
CA TYR A 307 2.49 1.79 -4.88
C TYR A 307 1.75 1.42 -6.17
N ASP A 308 0.69 2.16 -6.54
CA ASP A 308 -0.04 1.90 -7.80
C ASP A 308 0.84 2.10 -9.04
N ARG A 309 1.77 3.08 -9.02
CA ARG A 309 2.75 3.27 -10.10
C ARG A 309 3.70 2.08 -10.22
N LEU A 310 4.24 1.58 -9.10
CA LEU A 310 5.11 0.42 -9.06
C LEU A 310 4.39 -0.84 -9.53
N LEU A 311 3.13 -1.01 -9.12
CA LEU A 311 2.29 -2.14 -9.51
C LEU A 311 2.07 -2.16 -11.03
N ARG A 312 1.69 -1.03 -11.63
CA ARG A 312 1.57 -0.89 -13.10
C ARG A 312 2.89 -1.10 -13.84
N ALA A 313 4.01 -0.68 -13.26
CA ALA A 313 5.32 -0.91 -13.85
C ALA A 313 5.68 -2.40 -13.87
N LEU A 314 5.38 -3.12 -12.78
CA LEU A 314 5.59 -4.57 -12.68
C LEU A 314 4.69 -5.35 -13.64
N GLU A 315 3.42 -4.96 -13.81
CA GLU A 315 2.54 -5.57 -14.83
C GLU A 315 3.20 -5.53 -16.22
N LYS A 316 3.72 -4.38 -16.65
CA LYS A 316 4.40 -4.25 -17.94
C LYS A 316 5.67 -5.10 -18.05
N VAL A 317 6.34 -5.38 -16.93
CA VAL A 317 7.58 -6.18 -16.88
C VAL A 317 7.30 -7.68 -16.88
N PHE A 318 6.09 -8.09 -16.50
CA PHE A 318 5.65 -9.48 -16.51
C PHE A 318 4.80 -9.86 -17.72
N ASP A 319 4.05 -8.91 -18.30
CA ASP A 319 3.23 -9.12 -19.50
C ASP A 319 3.98 -8.88 -20.82
N GLY A 320 5.21 -8.34 -20.78
CA GLY A 320 6.10 -8.13 -21.92
C GLY A 320 7.13 -9.23 -22.09
#